data_AF-A0A7R9QYS7-F1
#
_entry.id   AF-A0A7R9QYS7-F1
#
_cell.length_a   1.000
_cell.length_b   1.000
_cell.length_c   1.000
_cell.angle_alpha   90.00
_cell.angle_beta   90.00
_cell.angle_gamma   90.00
#
_symmetry.space_group_name_H-M   'P 1'
#
loop_
_entity.id
_entity.type
_entity.pdbx_description
1 polymer ?
#
loop_
_entity_poly.entity_id
_entity_poly.type
_entity_poly.pdbx_seq_one_letter_code
_entity_poly.pdbx_strand_id
1 'polypeptide(L)'
;MKAFGRAAPTIPLYYYHNVGRVGDMSFDLMQAVGEGVKQIPHKDLKFFLSTEEILIAALTGLDSRAANCALFNFGPVVECYKKMVSFVDQSDLDSAREEQTKIIGESMKHQMSGNYFVSAKKQFNADVKHLGINVGAARPPLCYQYEWFDS
;
A
#
# COMPACT_ATOMS: atom_id res chain seq x y z
N MET A 1 13.15 -12.10 11.50
CA MET A 1 13.12 -10.82 12.24
C MET A 1 14.17 -10.70 13.36
N LYS A 2 14.37 -11.71 14.24
CA LYS A 2 15.32 -11.63 15.37
C LYS A 2 16.77 -11.27 15.00
N ALA A 3 17.28 -11.72 13.85
CA ALA A 3 18.64 -11.37 13.39
C ALA A 3 18.73 -9.88 12.96
N PHE A 4 17.74 -9.38 12.23
CA PHE A 4 17.69 -7.99 11.78
C PHE A 4 17.55 -7.01 12.95
N GLY A 5 16.71 -7.31 13.94
CA GLY A 5 16.56 -6.48 15.15
C GLY A 5 17.83 -6.40 15.99
N ARG A 6 18.66 -7.47 15.99
CA ARG A 6 19.96 -7.45 16.67
C ARG A 6 21.02 -6.67 15.90
N ALA A 7 20.96 -6.67 14.57
CA ALA A 7 21.88 -5.93 13.72
C ALA A 7 21.60 -4.41 13.72
N ALA A 8 20.35 -4.01 13.95
CA ALA A 8 19.92 -2.61 13.98
C ALA A 8 19.01 -2.33 15.19
N PRO A 9 19.54 -2.38 16.43
CA PRO A 9 18.73 -2.36 17.66
C PRO A 9 18.04 -1.02 17.95
N THR A 10 18.49 0.06 17.31
CA THR A 10 17.92 1.41 17.49
C THR A 10 16.98 1.83 16.35
N ILE A 11 16.87 1.02 15.29
CA ILE A 11 16.06 1.34 14.12
C ILE A 11 14.69 0.68 14.27
N PRO A 12 13.58 1.44 14.14
CA PRO A 12 12.24 0.85 14.11
C PRO A 12 12.11 -0.17 12.98
N LEU A 13 11.69 -1.39 13.32
CA LEU A 13 11.45 -2.44 12.35
C LEU A 13 9.98 -2.52 11.98
N TYR A 14 9.71 -2.50 10.68
CA TYR A 14 8.38 -2.72 10.12
C TYR A 14 8.35 -4.08 9.43
N TYR A 15 7.38 -4.91 9.79
CA TYR A 15 7.14 -6.17 9.10
C TYR A 15 6.20 -5.93 7.92
N TYR A 16 6.65 -6.24 6.71
CA TYR A 16 5.84 -6.11 5.50
C TYR A 16 5.23 -7.46 5.13
N HIS A 17 3.92 -7.60 5.38
CA HIS A 17 3.19 -8.83 5.10
C HIS A 17 2.59 -8.79 3.69
N ASN A 18 3.04 -9.69 2.80
CA ASN A 18 2.55 -9.77 1.42
C ASN A 18 2.54 -11.22 0.90
N VAL A 19 1.54 -11.99 1.36
CA VAL A 19 1.37 -13.43 1.06
C VAL A 19 1.32 -13.71 -0.44
N GLY A 20 0.68 -12.83 -1.22
CA GLY A 20 0.55 -13.01 -2.66
C GLY A 20 1.87 -13.01 -3.43
N ARG A 21 2.97 -12.49 -2.87
CA ARG A 21 4.29 -12.45 -3.51
C ARG A 21 5.32 -13.41 -2.94
N VAL A 22 5.25 -13.67 -1.64
CA VAL A 22 6.22 -14.52 -0.94
C VAL A 22 5.75 -15.97 -0.83
N GLY A 23 4.58 -16.28 -1.38
CA GLY A 23 3.89 -17.55 -1.21
C GLY A 23 3.18 -17.62 0.14
N ASP A 24 2.41 -18.70 0.34
CA ASP A 24 1.76 -19.00 1.61
C ASP A 24 2.83 -19.40 2.65
N MET A 25 3.60 -18.42 3.09
CA MET A 25 4.02 -18.44 4.48
C MET A 25 2.73 -18.21 5.23
N SER A 26 2.14 -19.29 5.73
CA SER A 26 1.20 -19.24 6.84
C SER A 26 1.92 -18.50 7.96
N PHE A 27 1.85 -17.19 7.87
CA PHE A 27 2.38 -16.30 8.86
C PHE A 27 1.33 -16.41 9.94
N ASP A 28 1.52 -17.39 10.81
CA ASP A 28 0.92 -17.30 12.10
C ASP A 28 1.52 -16.04 12.72
N LEU A 29 0.80 -14.94 12.53
CA LEU A 29 1.08 -13.65 13.15
C LEU A 29 1.29 -14.01 14.64
N MET A 30 0.44 -14.83 15.23
CA MET A 30 0.57 -15.31 16.61
C MET A 30 1.74 -16.26 16.90
N GLN A 31 2.62 -16.60 15.95
CA GLN A 31 3.86 -17.37 16.17
C GLN A 31 5.12 -16.54 15.89
N ALA A 32 5.15 -15.77 14.79
CA ALA A 32 6.25 -14.85 14.49
C ALA A 32 6.22 -13.57 15.33
N VAL A 33 4.99 -13.13 15.63
CA VAL A 33 4.58 -12.07 16.55
C VAL A 33 4.29 -12.76 17.91
N GLY A 34 3.98 -14.06 17.95
CA GLY A 34 3.72 -14.90 19.14
C GLY A 34 4.69 -14.89 20.32
N GLU A 35 5.99 -14.93 20.07
CA GLU A 35 6.98 -14.82 21.15
C GLU A 35 7.31 -13.36 21.49
N GLY A 36 7.05 -12.42 20.58
CA GLY A 36 7.39 -11.00 20.75
C GLY A 36 6.22 -10.10 21.18
N VAL A 37 4.96 -10.49 20.93
CA VAL A 37 3.76 -9.64 21.02
C VAL A 37 2.71 -10.17 21.97
N LYS A 38 2.83 -11.42 22.42
CA LYS A 38 2.30 -11.73 23.75
C LYS A 38 2.90 -10.82 24.84
N GLN A 39 4.00 -10.13 24.54
CA GLN A 39 4.65 -9.14 25.42
C GLN A 39 4.59 -7.68 24.93
N ILE A 40 4.13 -7.41 23.70
CA ILE A 40 3.95 -6.04 23.20
C ILE A 40 2.46 -5.73 23.28
N PRO A 41 2.03 -4.89 24.23
CA PRO A 41 0.64 -4.44 24.30
C PRO A 41 0.14 -4.01 22.91
N HIS A 42 -1.08 -4.38 22.54
CA HIS A 42 -1.69 -4.02 21.24
C HIS A 42 -1.59 -2.52 20.92
N LYS A 43 -1.58 -1.65 21.95
CA LYS A 43 -1.41 -0.19 21.84
C LYS A 43 -0.05 0.24 21.27
N ASP A 44 0.96 -0.63 21.32
CA ASP A 44 2.33 -0.36 20.89
C ASP A 44 2.59 -0.87 19.45
N LEU A 45 1.58 -1.49 18.81
CA LEU A 45 1.63 -1.89 17.41
C LEU A 45 0.95 -0.85 16.52
N LYS A 46 1.61 -0.47 15.43
CA LYS A 46 1.03 0.33 14.37
C LYS A 46 0.75 -0.54 13.16
N PHE A 47 -0.51 -0.64 12.78
CA PHE A 47 -0.92 -1.29 11.55
C PHE A 47 -0.88 -0.27 10.41
N PHE A 48 -0.39 -0.70 9.25
CA PHE A 48 -0.40 0.09 8.03
C PHE A 48 -1.07 -0.78 6.98
N LEU A 49 -2.24 -0.37 6.49
CA LEU A 49 -2.88 -1.12 5.42
C LEU A 49 -2.32 -0.68 4.07
N SER A 50 -2.13 -1.67 3.19
CA SER A 50 -1.44 -1.50 1.92
C SER A 50 -2.25 -1.89 0.69
N THR A 51 -3.52 -2.21 0.88
CA THR A 51 -4.43 -2.60 -0.20
C THR A 51 -5.40 -1.46 -0.47
N GLU A 52 -5.18 -0.75 -1.58
CA GLU A 52 -5.92 0.44 -1.98
C GLU A 52 -7.44 0.22 -2.00
N GLU A 53 -7.89 -0.99 -2.34
CA GLU A 53 -9.30 -1.33 -2.56
C GLU A 53 -10.13 -1.49 -1.26
N ILE A 54 -9.49 -1.60 -0.11
CA ILE A 54 -10.15 -1.91 1.18
C ILE A 54 -9.77 -0.94 2.31
N LEU A 55 -9.28 0.26 1.97
CA LEU A 55 -8.83 1.25 2.95
C LEU A 55 -9.95 1.70 3.91
N ILE A 56 -11.19 1.82 3.45
CA ILE A 56 -12.32 2.19 4.32
C ILE A 56 -12.62 1.14 5.41
N ALA A 57 -12.43 -0.15 5.10
CA ALA A 57 -12.60 -1.23 6.07
C ALA A 57 -11.50 -1.17 7.14
N ALA A 58 -10.30 -0.71 6.78
CA ALA A 58 -9.21 -0.44 7.70
C ALA A 58 -9.57 0.64 8.72
N LEU A 59 -10.10 1.76 8.22
CA LEU A 59 -10.43 2.93 9.01
C LEU A 59 -11.54 2.64 10.02
N THR A 60 -12.55 1.88 9.60
CA THR A 60 -13.74 1.60 10.40
C THR A 60 -13.62 0.35 11.28
N GLY A 61 -12.90 -0.68 10.85
CA GLY A 61 -12.80 -1.96 11.56
C GLY A 61 -11.54 -2.15 12.41
N LEU A 62 -10.41 -1.53 12.02
CA LEU A 62 -9.13 -1.65 12.72
C LEU A 62 -8.70 -0.36 13.42
N ASP A 63 -9.51 0.70 13.29
CA ASP A 63 -9.23 2.06 13.77
C ASP A 63 -7.85 2.59 13.34
N SER A 64 -7.33 2.08 12.21
CA SER A 64 -6.00 2.44 11.73
C SER A 64 -6.08 3.60 10.76
N ARG A 65 -5.61 4.78 11.19
CA ARG A 65 -5.48 5.97 10.31
C ARG A 65 -4.25 5.95 9.41
N ALA A 66 -3.36 4.97 9.59
CA ALA A 66 -2.15 4.82 8.81
C ALA A 66 -2.34 3.84 7.65
N ALA A 67 -1.93 4.25 6.46
CA ALA A 67 -1.94 3.44 5.24
C ALA A 67 -0.64 3.64 4.45
N ASN A 68 -0.25 2.61 3.72
CA ASN A 68 0.93 2.59 2.87
C ASN A 68 0.58 1.96 1.52
N CYS A 69 0.23 2.80 0.55
CA CYS A 69 -0.26 2.40 -0.77
C CYS A 69 0.69 2.88 -1.87
N ALA A 70 0.80 2.10 -2.95
CA ALA A 70 1.64 2.45 -4.09
C ALA A 70 1.15 3.73 -4.78
N LEU A 71 -0.18 3.94 -4.79
CA LEU A 71 -0.79 5.12 -5.40
C LEU A 71 -0.66 6.40 -4.58
N PHE A 72 -0.15 6.36 -3.35
CA PHE A 72 0.04 7.59 -2.55
C PHE A 72 1.20 8.46 -3.03
N ASN A 73 1.86 8.05 -4.12
CA ASN A 73 2.73 8.92 -4.89
C ASN A 73 1.95 9.92 -5.77
N PHE A 74 0.63 9.76 -5.92
CA PHE A 74 -0.23 10.63 -6.70
C PHE A 74 -1.05 11.55 -5.79
N GLY A 75 -0.88 12.86 -5.96
CA GLY A 75 -1.59 13.88 -5.18
C GLY A 75 -3.11 13.66 -5.09
N PRO A 76 -3.82 13.44 -6.21
CA PRO A 76 -5.26 13.21 -6.19
C PRO A 76 -5.69 12.04 -5.30
N VAL A 77 -4.93 10.94 -5.30
CA VAL A 77 -5.25 9.76 -4.48
C VAL A 77 -5.04 10.04 -2.99
N VAL A 78 -3.96 10.75 -2.65
CA VAL A 78 -3.69 11.18 -1.27
C VAL A 78 -4.80 12.10 -0.76
N GLU A 79 -5.28 13.04 -1.59
CA GLU A 79 -6.37 13.92 -1.21
C GLU A 79 -7.70 13.17 -1.04
N CYS A 80 -8.00 12.17 -1.88
CA CYS A 80 -9.15 11.28 -1.66
C CYS A 80 -9.02 10.54 -0.32
N TYR A 81 -7.84 10.00 -0.01
CA TYR A 81 -7.60 9.29 1.26
C TYR A 81 -7.80 10.21 2.47
N LYS A 82 -7.25 11.44 2.45
CA LYS A 82 -7.43 12.41 3.54
C LYS A 82 -8.91 12.77 3.75
N LYS A 83 -9.67 12.98 2.66
CA LYS A 83 -11.11 13.22 2.74
C LYS A 83 -11.85 12.03 3.32
N MET A 84 -11.54 10.82 2.86
CA MET A 84 -12.10 9.59 3.37
C MET A 84 -11.89 9.45 4.88
N VAL A 85 -10.68 9.72 5.38
CA VAL A 85 -10.39 9.75 6.83
C VAL A 85 -11.28 10.77 7.55
N SER A 86 -11.36 12.00 7.04
CA SER A 86 -12.16 13.07 7.62
C SER A 86 -13.65 12.71 7.69
N PHE A 87 -14.20 12.07 6.65
CA PHE A 87 -15.58 11.61 6.62
C PHE A 87 -15.84 10.47 7.61
N VAL A 88 -14.91 9.51 7.74
CA VAL A 88 -15.01 8.46 8.77
C VAL A 88 -15.01 9.06 10.18
N ASP A 89 -14.14 10.04 10.45
CA ASP A 89 -14.11 10.73 11.75
C ASP A 89 -15.41 11.49 12.04
N GLN A 90 -16.14 11.92 11.00
CA GLN A 90 -17.46 12.54 11.10
C GLN A 90 -18.63 11.54 11.07
N SER A 91 -18.35 10.23 11.03
CA SER A 91 -19.35 9.17 10.85
C SER A 91 -20.16 9.26 9.54
N ASP A 92 -19.66 9.97 8.53
CA ASP A 92 -20.24 10.05 7.19
C ASP A 92 -19.65 8.95 6.29
N LEU A 93 -20.17 7.73 6.45
CA LEU A 93 -19.64 6.56 5.74
C LEU A 93 -19.97 6.56 4.24
N ASP A 94 -21.03 7.25 3.83
CA ASP A 94 -21.41 7.33 2.42
C ASP A 94 -20.41 8.19 1.64
N SER A 95 -20.11 9.40 2.14
CA SER A 95 -19.06 10.23 1.55
C SER A 95 -17.68 9.58 1.61
N ALA A 96 -17.36 8.87 2.70
CA ALA A 96 -16.12 8.09 2.79
C ALA A 96 -16.04 7.00 1.71
N ARG A 97 -17.16 6.31 1.44
CA ARG A 97 -17.24 5.26 0.41
C ARG A 97 -17.10 5.83 -1.00
N GLU A 98 -17.61 7.03 -1.26
CA GLU A 98 -17.40 7.71 -2.53
C GLU A 98 -15.91 7.99 -2.77
N GLU A 99 -15.18 8.46 -1.75
CA GLU A 99 -13.74 8.66 -1.85
C GLU A 99 -12.97 7.34 -2.04
N GLN A 100 -13.34 6.27 -1.34
CA GLN A 100 -12.80 4.92 -1.57
C GLN A 100 -13.01 4.46 -3.02
N THR A 101 -14.18 4.75 -3.61
CA THR A 101 -14.51 4.39 -4.99
C THR A 101 -13.61 5.12 -5.99
N LYS A 102 -13.27 6.40 -5.73
CA LYS A 102 -12.32 7.16 -6.56
C LYS A 102 -10.92 6.53 -6.51
N ILE A 103 -10.46 6.14 -5.32
CA ILE A 103 -9.16 5.45 -5.14
C ILE A 103 -9.14 4.11 -5.92
N ILE A 104 -10.21 3.31 -5.81
CA ILE A 104 -10.35 2.06 -6.58
C ILE A 104 -10.28 2.34 -8.07
N GLY A 105 -10.97 3.38 -8.55
CA GLY A 105 -10.93 3.79 -9.95
C GLY A 105 -9.51 4.05 -10.46
N GLU A 106 -8.68 4.76 -9.69
CA GLU A 106 -7.27 4.96 -10.05
C GLU A 106 -6.46 3.65 -10.02
N SER A 107 -6.66 2.78 -9.02
CA SER A 107 -6.02 1.46 -8.97
C SER A 107 -6.33 0.63 -10.21
N MET A 108 -7.61 0.57 -10.59
CA MET A 108 -8.08 -0.18 -11.75
C MET A 108 -7.47 0.32 -13.07
N LYS A 109 -7.31 1.64 -13.26
CA LYS A 109 -6.64 2.19 -14.46
C LYS A 109 -5.23 1.62 -14.62
N HIS A 110 -4.48 1.51 -13.52
CA HIS A 110 -3.13 0.95 -13.56
C HIS A 110 -3.13 -0.57 -13.73
N GLN A 111 -4.05 -1.30 -13.09
CA GLN A 111 -4.19 -2.75 -13.25
C GLN A 111 -4.52 -3.14 -14.70
N MET A 112 -5.43 -2.40 -15.36
CA MET A 112 -5.86 -2.69 -16.73
C MET A 112 -4.78 -2.46 -17.80
N SER A 113 -3.72 -1.72 -17.48
CA SER A 113 -2.64 -1.40 -18.42
C SER A 113 -1.52 -2.45 -18.49
N GLY A 114 -1.72 -3.62 -17.88
CA GLY A 114 -0.76 -4.72 -17.83
C GLY A 114 0.03 -4.72 -16.53
N ASN A 115 1.30 -4.29 -16.56
CA ASN A 115 2.11 -4.24 -15.34
C ASN A 115 1.80 -2.96 -14.54
N TYR A 116 1.14 -3.14 -13.40
CA TYR A 116 0.75 -2.07 -12.47
C TYR A 116 1.88 -1.09 -12.14
N PHE A 117 3.09 -1.58 -11.82
CA PHE A 117 4.22 -0.72 -11.42
C PHE A 117 4.80 0.05 -12.60
N VAL A 118 4.80 -0.56 -13.79
CA VAL A 118 5.22 0.13 -15.01
C VAL A 118 4.25 1.28 -15.30
N SER A 119 2.95 1.02 -15.18
CA SER A 119 1.90 2.02 -15.38
C SER A 119 1.99 3.18 -14.39
N ALA A 120 2.06 2.86 -13.09
CA ALA A 120 2.22 3.86 -12.05
C ALA A 120 3.49 4.69 -12.26
N LYS A 121 4.61 4.07 -12.64
CA LYS A 121 5.86 4.81 -12.91
C LYS A 121 5.77 5.70 -14.15
N LYS A 122 5.05 5.27 -15.20
CA LYS A 122 4.79 6.10 -16.39
C LYS A 122 3.96 7.33 -16.02
N GLN A 123 2.89 7.14 -15.25
CA GLN A 123 2.06 8.25 -14.76
C GLN A 123 2.88 9.21 -13.89
N PHE A 124 3.65 8.68 -12.95
CA PHE A 124 4.47 9.52 -12.06
C PHE A 124 5.46 10.39 -12.84
N ASN A 125 6.14 9.83 -13.85
CA ASN A 125 7.00 10.60 -14.75
C ASN A 125 6.25 11.71 -15.49
N ALA A 126 5.00 11.46 -15.92
CA ALA A 126 4.18 12.48 -16.57
C ALA A 126 3.83 13.61 -15.58
N ASP A 127 3.44 13.25 -14.36
CA ASP A 127 3.03 14.20 -13.32
C ASP A 127 4.19 15.11 -12.90
N VAL A 128 5.41 14.59 -12.76
CA VAL A 128 6.57 15.38 -12.31
C VAL A 128 7.37 16.02 -13.45
N LYS A 129 6.97 15.81 -14.71
CA LYS A 129 7.68 16.34 -15.89
C LYS A 129 7.82 17.87 -15.86
N HIS A 130 6.79 18.57 -15.41
CA HIS A 130 6.79 20.03 -15.31
C HIS A 130 7.81 20.56 -14.28
N LEU A 131 8.26 19.72 -13.35
CA LEU A 131 9.32 20.03 -12.39
C LEU A 131 10.73 19.74 -12.94
N GLY A 132 10.84 19.27 -14.19
CA GLY A 132 12.11 18.83 -14.77
C GLY A 132 12.63 17.51 -14.20
N ILE A 133 11.79 16.76 -13.47
CA ILE A 133 12.17 15.49 -12.84
C ILE A 133 11.88 14.32 -13.81
N ASN A 134 12.80 13.36 -13.88
CA ASN A 134 12.62 12.10 -14.59
C ASN A 134 13.14 10.94 -13.72
N VAL A 135 12.27 10.00 -13.36
CA VAL A 135 12.61 8.83 -12.53
C VAL A 135 12.98 7.58 -13.36
N GLY A 136 13.04 7.72 -14.69
CA GLY A 136 13.42 6.68 -15.63
C GLY A 136 12.35 5.59 -15.81
N ALA A 137 12.67 4.57 -16.62
CA ALA A 137 11.80 3.41 -16.84
C ALA A 137 11.84 2.41 -15.67
N ALA A 138 10.87 1.50 -15.61
CA ALA A 138 10.95 0.35 -14.71
C ALA A 138 12.16 -0.52 -15.09
N ARG A 139 12.80 -1.18 -14.12
CA ARG A 139 13.92 -2.08 -14.39
C ARG A 139 13.42 -3.48 -14.79
N PRO A 140 14.21 -4.25 -15.55
CA PRO A 140 13.98 -5.69 -15.69
C PRO A 140 13.81 -6.39 -14.33
N PRO A 141 12.92 -7.40 -14.22
CA PRO A 141 12.07 -7.95 -15.29
C PRO A 141 10.75 -7.20 -15.49
N LEU A 142 10.46 -6.14 -14.72
CA LEU A 142 9.16 -5.46 -14.75
C LEU A 142 8.86 -4.78 -16.09
N CYS A 143 9.91 -4.33 -16.81
CA CYS A 143 9.78 -3.68 -18.10
C CYS A 143 9.72 -4.65 -19.29
N TYR A 144 9.87 -5.96 -19.08
CA TYR A 144 9.56 -6.94 -20.10
C TYR A 144 8.04 -7.11 -20.13
N GLN A 145 7.36 -6.37 -21.00
CA GLN A 145 6.03 -6.80 -21.39
C GLN A 145 6.22 -8.12 -22.17
N TYR A 146 5.57 -9.18 -21.70
CA TYR A 146 5.49 -10.44 -22.43
C TYR A 146 4.90 -10.16 -23.82
N GLU A 147 5.73 -10.16 -24.87
CA GLU A 147 5.30 -10.31 -26.28
C GLU A 147 4.81 -11.75 -26.55
N TRP A 148 4.11 -12.40 -25.60
CA TRP A 148 3.82 -13.85 -25.63
C TRP A 148 2.36 -14.22 -25.92
N PHE A 149 1.52 -13.30 -26.39
CA PHE A 149 0.18 -13.64 -26.87
C PHE A 149 -0.23 -12.75 -28.04
N ASP A 150 0.48 -12.89 -29.15
CA ASP A 150 -0.07 -12.68 -30.50
C ASP A 150 0.65 -13.68 -31.43
N SER A 151 0.14 -14.91 -31.44
CA SER A 151 0.44 -15.95 -32.43
C SER A 151 -0.86 -16.56 -32.92
#